data_AF-A0A496RJQ7-F1
#
_entry.id   AF-A0A496RJQ7-F1
#
_cell.length_a   1.000
_cell.length_b   1.000
_cell.length_c   1.000
_cell.angle_alpha   90.00
_cell.angle_beta   90.00
_cell.angle_gamma   90.00
#
_symmetry.space_group_name_H-M   'P 1'
#
loop_
_entity.id
_entity.type
_entity.pdbx_description
1 polymer ?
#
loop_
_entity_poly.entity_id
_entity_poly.type
_entity_poly.pdbx_seq_one_letter_code
_entity_poly.pdbx_strand_id
1 'polypeptide(L)'
;MDLKEHYQKIKKILLGILALNWLVALAKILLGVITRSASITADGFHSLSDGASNIIGLIGIKVASKPKDEDHPYGHRKYETFFSLGIALLLFIIAVNLFREGFNRIFNPVTPTVDIRSFAVMLTTLLINLAVMRYELKKGKALTSDILISDAMHTRADIFITISVILGLVVIKLGAPILDPIITIIISLFIAWSGLKITRQSQAVLVDTAPIVDMKKIVDVVISVKGVKACHKIRTRGRPDDIYLDLHVQVNPDMHMETAHNISYQIENAIKKAIPGICDVVVHMEPKDRCIHSNK
;
A
#
# COMPACT_ATOMS: atom_id res chain seq x y z
N MET A 1 2.62 21.81 -20.71
CA MET A 1 3.18 22.01 -19.36
C MET A 1 4.43 21.16 -19.29
N ASP A 2 5.57 21.74 -18.92
CA ASP A 2 6.82 20.98 -18.77
C ASP A 2 6.62 19.87 -17.72
N LEU A 3 7.16 18.67 -17.97
CA LEU A 3 7.06 17.52 -17.06
C LEU A 3 7.61 17.87 -15.67
N LYS A 4 8.68 18.68 -15.61
CA LYS A 4 9.22 19.20 -14.34
C LYS A 4 8.22 20.10 -13.60
N GLU A 5 7.58 21.03 -14.30
CA GLU A 5 6.56 21.90 -13.70
C GLU A 5 5.34 21.12 -13.22
N HIS A 6 4.95 20.07 -13.94
CA HIS A 6 3.85 19.18 -13.57
C HIS A 6 4.11 18.49 -12.22
N TYR A 7 5.26 17.81 -12.09
CA TYR A 7 5.63 17.13 -10.84
C TYR A 7 5.84 18.11 -9.68
N GLN A 8 6.40 19.30 -9.93
CA GLN A 8 6.56 20.31 -8.89
C GLN A 8 5.22 20.83 -8.37
N LYS A 9 4.21 21.02 -9.23
CA LYS A 9 2.86 21.41 -8.81
C LYS A 9 2.20 20.33 -7.94
N ILE A 10 2.29 19.05 -8.34
CA ILE A 10 1.76 17.93 -7.54
C ILE A 10 2.45 17.86 -6.17
N LYS A 11 3.79 17.95 -6.14
CA LYS A 11 4.56 17.92 -4.88
C LYS A 11 4.17 19.06 -3.93
N LYS A 12 3.99 20.28 -4.43
CA LYS A 12 3.55 21.42 -3.61
C LYS A 12 2.15 21.19 -3.02
N ILE A 13 1.24 20.62 -3.81
CA ILE A 13 -0.12 20.28 -3.35
C ILE A 13 -0.05 19.23 -2.24
N LEU A 14 0.67 18.12 -2.46
CA LEU A 14 0.83 17.05 -1.47
C LEU A 14 1.46 17.54 -0.17
N LEU A 15 2.49 18.41 -0.24
CA LEU A 15 3.10 18.99 0.97
C LEU A 15 2.13 19.90 1.74
N GLY A 16 1.35 20.71 1.03
CA GLY A 16 0.34 21.57 1.67
C GLY A 16 -0.76 20.77 2.35
N ILE A 17 -1.21 19.69 1.72
CA ILE A 17 -2.20 18.77 2.28
C ILE A 17 -1.64 18.02 3.48
N LEU A 18 -0.42 17.48 3.37
CA LEU A 18 0.25 16.77 4.47
C LEU A 18 0.32 17.65 5.73
N ALA A 19 0.71 18.92 5.56
CA ALA A 19 0.76 19.87 6.67
C ALA A 19 -0.62 20.10 7.31
N LEU A 20 -1.67 20.20 6.49
CA LEU A 20 -3.03 20.37 6.96
C LEU A 20 -3.56 19.12 7.69
N ASN A 21 -3.32 17.93 7.16
CA ASN A 21 -3.69 16.66 7.78
C ASN A 21 -2.99 16.49 9.14
N TRP A 22 -1.71 16.85 9.23
CA TRP A 22 -0.97 16.83 10.50
C TRP A 22 -1.53 17.84 11.51
N LEU A 23 -1.87 19.05 11.05
CA LEU A 23 -2.50 20.06 11.92
C LEU A 23 -3.85 19.55 12.46
N VAL A 24 -4.68 18.96 11.60
CA VAL A 24 -5.95 18.34 12.00
C VAL A 24 -5.73 17.19 12.98
N ALA A 25 -4.78 16.30 12.72
CA ALA A 25 -4.46 15.17 13.59
C ALA A 25 -4.00 15.64 14.98
N LEU A 26 -3.10 16.63 15.04
CA LEU A 26 -2.64 17.23 16.30
C LEU A 26 -3.78 17.90 17.06
N ALA A 27 -4.64 18.64 16.36
CA ALA A 27 -5.81 19.27 16.98
C ALA A 27 -6.76 18.23 17.61
N LYS A 28 -7.02 17.10 16.92
CA LYS A 28 -7.81 15.98 17.45
C LYS A 28 -7.14 15.34 18.66
N ILE A 29 -5.83 15.04 18.61
CA ILE A 29 -5.11 14.43 19.74
C ILE A 29 -5.17 15.34 20.98
N LEU A 30 -4.86 16.63 20.82
CA LEU A 30 -4.92 17.60 21.92
C LEU A 30 -6.32 17.70 22.52
N LEU A 31 -7.34 17.79 21.66
CA LEU A 31 -8.73 17.82 22.08
C LEU A 31 -9.13 16.53 22.82
N GLY A 32 -8.72 15.37 22.30
CA GLY A 32 -9.01 14.07 22.90
C GLY A 32 -8.41 13.93 24.30
N VAL A 33 -7.18 14.41 24.50
CA VAL A 33 -6.53 14.46 25.82
C VAL A 33 -7.25 15.43 26.76
N ILE A 34 -7.53 16.66 26.32
CA ILE A 34 -8.21 17.69 27.13
C ILE A 34 -9.60 17.21 27.55
N THR A 35 -10.34 16.59 26.63
CA THR A 35 -11.72 16.10 26.85
C THR A 35 -11.77 14.73 27.48
N ARG A 36 -10.61 14.09 27.69
CA ARG A 36 -10.47 12.70 28.12
C ARG A 36 -11.26 11.72 27.27
N SER A 37 -11.47 12.01 25.98
CA SER A 37 -12.13 11.10 25.04
C SER A 37 -11.09 10.22 24.33
N ALA A 38 -11.19 8.91 24.54
CA ALA A 38 -10.33 7.95 23.86
C ALA A 38 -10.69 7.84 22.38
N SER A 39 -11.97 7.99 22.01
CA SER A 39 -12.39 7.89 20.61
C SER A 39 -11.88 9.06 19.76
N ILE A 40 -11.90 10.29 20.27
CA ILE A 40 -11.27 11.45 19.61
C ILE A 40 -9.76 11.26 19.51
N THR A 41 -9.13 10.76 20.58
CA THR A 41 -7.68 10.51 20.59
C THR A 41 -7.29 9.44 19.58
N ALA A 42 -8.08 8.37 19.45
CA ALA A 42 -7.90 7.29 18.49
C ALA A 42 -7.99 7.78 17.04
N ASP A 43 -9.00 8.59 16.73
CA ASP A 43 -9.14 9.24 15.41
C ASP A 43 -7.98 10.19 15.11
N GLY A 44 -7.51 10.95 16.10
CA GLY A 44 -6.32 11.78 15.97
C GLY A 44 -5.04 10.98 15.68
N PHE A 45 -4.79 9.89 16.42
CA PHE A 45 -3.64 9.02 16.16
C PHE A 45 -3.75 8.29 14.82
N HIS A 46 -4.95 7.94 14.39
CA HIS A 46 -5.16 7.35 13.07
C HIS A 46 -4.74 8.32 11.96
N SER A 47 -5.29 9.54 11.94
CA SER A 47 -4.91 10.55 10.94
C SER A 47 -3.41 10.92 11.01
N LEU A 48 -2.80 10.93 12.21
CA LEU A 48 -1.36 11.14 12.37
C LEU A 48 -0.56 9.99 11.72
N SER A 49 -1.00 8.75 11.91
CA SER A 49 -0.36 7.56 11.35
C SER A 49 -0.40 7.56 9.83
N ASP A 50 -1.52 7.96 9.25
CA ASP A 50 -1.69 8.05 7.80
C ASP A 50 -0.75 9.12 7.22
N GLY A 51 -0.65 10.28 7.88
CA GLY A 51 0.34 11.29 7.54
C GLY A 51 1.80 10.82 7.67
N ALA A 52 2.14 10.08 8.73
CA ALA A 52 3.47 9.49 8.90
C ALA A 52 3.76 8.43 7.82
N SER A 53 2.76 7.63 7.45
CA SER A 53 2.84 6.62 6.38
C SER A 53 3.17 7.25 5.04
N ASN A 54 2.60 8.42 4.74
CA ASN A 54 2.95 9.18 3.54
C ASN A 54 4.44 9.59 3.52
N ILE A 55 5.01 10.01 4.65
CA ILE A 55 6.45 10.35 4.73
C ILE A 55 7.31 9.11 4.55
N ILE A 56 7.00 8.02 5.27
CA ILE A 56 7.74 6.75 5.17
C ILE A 56 7.66 6.21 3.74
N GLY A 57 6.49 6.29 3.11
CA GLY A 57 6.29 5.94 1.70
C GLY A 57 7.14 6.78 0.75
N LEU A 58 7.19 8.10 0.93
CA LEU A 58 8.03 8.99 0.12
C LEU A 58 9.53 8.67 0.25
N ILE A 59 10.00 8.39 1.47
CA ILE A 59 11.37 7.94 1.70
C ILE A 59 11.59 6.59 1.01
N GLY A 60 10.65 5.65 1.15
CA GLY A 60 10.71 4.34 0.53
C GLY A 60 10.80 4.40 -0.99
N ILE A 61 9.98 5.22 -1.64
CA ILE A 61 10.02 5.46 -3.08
C ILE A 61 11.36 6.09 -3.49
N LYS A 62 11.88 7.05 -2.73
CA LYS A 62 13.18 7.67 -3.02
C LYS A 62 14.33 6.66 -2.97
N VAL A 63 14.30 5.73 -2.02
CA VAL A 63 15.30 4.66 -1.94
C VAL A 63 15.09 3.62 -3.04
N ALA A 64 13.84 3.22 -3.29
CA ALA A 64 13.48 2.19 -4.27
C ALA A 64 13.69 2.60 -5.73
N SER A 65 13.66 3.91 -6.01
CA SER A 65 13.90 4.48 -7.35
C SER A 65 15.38 4.58 -7.73
N LYS A 66 16.31 4.27 -6.81
CA LYS A 66 17.72 4.21 -7.15
C LYS A 66 17.97 3.14 -8.23
N PRO A 67 18.84 3.42 -9.23
CA PRO A 67 19.19 2.44 -10.23
C PRO A 67 19.89 1.22 -9.61
N LYS A 68 20.10 0.19 -10.44
CA LYS A 68 20.91 -0.97 -10.06
C LYS A 68 22.36 -0.52 -9.80
N ASP A 69 22.98 -1.06 -8.77
CA ASP A 69 24.39 -0.86 -8.44
C ASP A 69 25.07 -2.22 -8.16
N GLU A 70 26.36 -2.20 -7.87
CA GLU A 70 27.15 -3.43 -7.65
C GLU A 70 26.65 -4.24 -6.44
N ASP A 71 26.23 -3.56 -5.37
CA ASP A 71 25.69 -4.18 -4.16
C ASP A 71 24.23 -4.68 -4.35
N HIS A 72 23.49 -4.09 -5.29
CA HIS A 72 22.11 -4.44 -5.61
C HIS A 72 21.90 -4.67 -7.13
N PRO A 73 22.36 -5.82 -7.68
CA PRO A 73 22.23 -6.12 -9.12
C PRO A 73 20.78 -6.23 -9.61
N TYR A 74 19.85 -6.57 -8.73
CA TYR A 74 18.41 -6.61 -9.01
C TYR A 74 17.70 -5.28 -8.71
N GLY A 75 18.44 -4.27 -8.24
CA GLY A 75 17.93 -2.94 -7.93
C GLY A 75 17.29 -2.83 -6.54
N HIS A 76 16.70 -1.67 -6.28
CA HIS A 76 16.28 -1.25 -4.95
C HIS A 76 14.78 -1.40 -4.69
N ARG A 77 14.01 -1.97 -5.62
CA ARG A 77 12.54 -1.95 -5.57
C ARG A 77 11.93 -2.63 -4.35
N LYS A 78 12.59 -3.66 -3.80
CA LYS A 78 12.15 -4.33 -2.55
C LYS A 78 12.22 -3.42 -1.31
N TYR A 79 12.99 -2.32 -1.33
CA TYR A 79 13.00 -1.37 -0.22
C TYR A 79 11.62 -0.73 -0.01
N GLU A 80 10.85 -0.46 -1.05
CA GLU A 80 9.50 0.10 -0.88
C GLU A 80 8.60 -0.85 -0.08
N THR A 81 8.71 -2.16 -0.35
CA THR A 81 8.04 -3.22 0.42
C THR A 81 8.52 -3.27 1.86
N PHE A 82 9.82 -3.11 2.09
CA PHE A 82 10.41 -3.04 3.43
C PHE A 82 9.89 -1.84 4.23
N PHE A 83 9.86 -0.64 3.64
CA PHE A 83 9.28 0.55 4.26
C PHE A 83 7.78 0.40 4.53
N SER A 84 7.06 -0.31 3.67
CA SER A 84 5.63 -0.64 3.86
C SER A 84 5.40 -1.53 5.09
N LEU A 85 6.32 -2.45 5.39
CA LEU A 85 6.29 -3.20 6.66
C LEU A 85 6.56 -2.30 7.87
N GLY A 86 7.45 -1.31 7.75
CA GLY A 86 7.65 -0.31 8.80
C GLY A 86 6.38 0.48 9.12
N ILE A 87 5.62 0.85 8.08
CA ILE A 87 4.30 1.47 8.24
C ILE A 87 3.33 0.53 8.97
N ALA A 88 3.26 -0.73 8.55
CA ALA A 88 2.39 -1.71 9.21
C ALA A 88 2.75 -1.90 10.69
N LEU A 89 4.05 -1.94 11.03
CA LEU A 89 4.52 -2.02 12.41
C LEU A 89 4.07 -0.82 13.24
N LEU A 90 4.19 0.41 12.71
CA LEU A 90 3.71 1.62 13.37
C LEU A 90 2.19 1.54 13.65
N LEU A 91 1.40 1.10 12.66
CA LEU A 91 -0.04 0.93 12.80
C LEU A 91 -0.38 -0.10 13.89
N PHE A 92 0.36 -1.22 13.97
CA PHE A 92 0.16 -2.21 15.03
C PHE A 92 0.45 -1.66 16.42
N ILE A 93 1.54 -0.90 16.60
CA ILE A 93 1.87 -0.27 17.89
C ILE A 93 0.72 0.65 18.33
N ILE A 94 0.20 1.46 17.42
CA ILE A 94 -0.90 2.40 17.69
C ILE A 94 -2.19 1.66 17.99
N ALA A 95 -2.53 0.63 17.20
CA ALA A 95 -3.70 -0.20 17.43
C ALA A 95 -3.67 -0.89 18.80
N VAL A 96 -2.53 -1.48 19.20
CA VAL A 96 -2.40 -2.15 20.52
C VAL A 96 -2.57 -1.15 21.66
N ASN A 97 -1.97 0.04 21.56
CA ASN A 97 -2.11 1.09 22.57
C ASN A 97 -3.57 1.56 22.71
N LEU A 98 -4.25 1.83 21.59
CA LEU A 98 -5.66 2.24 21.59
C LEU A 98 -6.60 1.13 22.09
N PHE A 99 -6.34 -0.12 21.70
CA PHE A 99 -7.11 -1.26 22.17
C PHE A 99 -6.98 -1.42 23.68
N ARG A 100 -5.75 -1.34 24.22
CA ARG A 100 -5.50 -1.40 25.67
C ARG A 100 -6.21 -0.26 26.41
N GLU A 101 -6.15 0.95 25.88
CA GLU A 101 -6.83 2.12 26.45
C GLU A 101 -8.36 1.95 26.46
N GLY A 102 -8.94 1.54 25.32
CA GLY A 102 -10.37 1.27 25.20
C GLY A 102 -10.82 0.15 26.13
N PHE A 103 -10.08 -0.96 26.19
CA PHE A 103 -10.38 -2.09 27.06
C PHE A 103 -10.30 -1.72 28.55
N ASN A 104 -9.25 -0.99 28.96
CA ASN A 104 -9.11 -0.53 30.34
C ASN A 104 -10.26 0.37 30.78
N ARG A 105 -10.74 1.23 29.88
CA ARG A 105 -11.85 2.16 30.14
C ARG A 105 -13.23 1.51 30.21
N ILE A 106 -13.38 0.27 29.75
CA ILE A 106 -14.61 -0.52 29.99
C ILE A 106 -14.70 -0.89 31.48
N PHE A 107 -13.59 -1.34 32.07
CA PHE A 107 -13.54 -1.77 33.48
C PHE A 107 -13.31 -0.62 34.46
N ASN A 108 -12.64 0.44 34.02
CA ASN A 108 -12.40 1.65 34.80
C ASN A 108 -12.97 2.86 34.04
N PRO A 109 -14.29 3.11 34.14
CA PRO A 109 -14.94 4.15 33.35
C PRO A 109 -14.37 5.54 33.64
N VAL A 110 -13.86 6.17 32.59
CA VAL A 110 -13.51 7.60 32.59
C VAL A 110 -14.60 8.31 31.81
N THR A 111 -15.29 9.27 32.43
CA THR A 111 -16.32 10.05 31.76
C THR A 111 -15.68 11.11 30.86
N PRO A 112 -15.90 11.06 29.53
CA PRO A 112 -15.41 12.09 28.63
C PRO A 112 -16.17 13.39 28.88
N THR A 113 -15.46 14.50 28.98
CA THR A 113 -16.09 15.83 29.07
C THR A 113 -16.45 16.30 27.68
N VAL A 114 -17.66 15.95 27.23
CA VAL A 114 -18.17 16.35 25.91
C VAL A 114 -18.84 17.72 26.03
N ASP A 115 -18.09 18.75 25.64
CA ASP A 115 -18.55 20.14 25.55
C ASP A 115 -18.86 20.53 24.09
N ILE A 116 -19.59 21.63 23.90
CA ILE A 116 -19.88 22.23 22.59
C ILE A 116 -18.59 22.51 21.81
N ARG A 117 -17.50 22.85 22.52
CA ARG A 117 -16.16 23.04 21.93
C ARG A 117 -15.65 21.78 21.24
N SER A 118 -15.88 20.60 21.83
CA SER A 118 -15.44 19.33 21.26
C SER A 118 -16.17 19.05 19.94
N PHE A 119 -17.47 19.30 19.90
CA PHE A 119 -18.26 19.19 18.66
C PHE A 119 -17.83 20.20 17.61
N ALA A 120 -17.59 21.46 18.00
CA ALA A 120 -17.15 22.50 17.09
C ALA A 120 -15.84 22.11 16.41
N VAL A 121 -14.83 21.68 17.17
CA VAL A 121 -13.53 21.25 16.60
C VAL A 121 -13.70 20.02 15.72
N MET A 122 -14.41 18.98 16.17
CA MET A 122 -14.63 17.77 15.37
C MET A 122 -15.36 18.08 14.05
N LEU A 123 -16.40 18.92 14.10
CA LEU A 123 -17.11 19.36 12.90
C LEU A 123 -16.22 20.20 11.98
N THR A 124 -15.39 21.09 12.52
CA THR A 124 -14.40 21.83 11.75
C THR A 124 -13.40 20.89 11.07
N THR A 125 -12.89 19.88 11.78
CA THR A 125 -11.97 18.90 11.18
C THR A 125 -12.63 18.08 10.07
N LEU A 126 -13.91 17.71 10.25
CA LEU A 126 -14.70 17.03 9.21
C LEU A 126 -14.86 17.89 7.95
N LEU A 127 -15.17 19.18 8.12
CA LEU A 127 -15.31 20.13 7.01
C LEU A 127 -13.97 20.35 6.29
N ILE A 128 -12.87 20.46 7.04
CA ILE A 128 -11.52 20.57 6.48
C ILE A 128 -11.20 19.32 5.64
N ASN A 129 -11.37 18.12 6.20
CA ASN A 129 -11.09 16.88 5.47
C ASN A 129 -11.97 16.74 4.22
N LEU A 130 -13.24 17.15 4.29
CA LEU A 130 -14.13 17.16 3.12
C LEU A 130 -13.66 18.14 2.04
N ALA A 131 -13.18 19.32 2.43
CA ALA A 131 -12.61 20.30 1.51
C ALA A 131 -11.32 19.79 0.86
N VAL A 132 -10.44 19.17 1.66
CA VAL A 132 -9.19 18.53 1.20
C VAL A 132 -9.50 17.43 0.20
N MET A 133 -10.36 16.47 0.56
CA MET A 133 -10.76 15.36 -0.33
C MET A 133 -11.34 15.88 -1.66
N ARG A 134 -12.20 16.91 -1.64
CA ARG A 134 -12.75 17.50 -2.87
C ARG A 134 -11.66 18.18 -3.71
N TYR A 135 -10.74 18.88 -3.06
CA TYR A 135 -9.64 19.54 -3.73
C TYR A 135 -8.68 18.54 -4.38
N GLU A 136 -8.31 17.48 -3.65
CA GLU A 136 -7.50 16.36 -4.12
C GLU A 136 -8.13 15.66 -5.32
N LEU A 137 -9.42 15.29 -5.24
CA LEU A 137 -10.13 14.68 -6.37
C LEU A 137 -10.16 15.59 -7.59
N LYS A 138 -10.41 16.89 -7.40
CA LYS A 138 -10.45 17.86 -8.50
C LYS A 138 -9.08 17.99 -9.16
N LYS A 139 -8.01 18.11 -8.36
CA LYS A 139 -6.64 18.25 -8.87
C LYS A 139 -6.09 16.95 -9.42
N GLY A 140 -6.39 15.81 -8.80
CA GLY A 140 -6.00 14.49 -9.27
C GLY A 140 -6.59 14.18 -10.64
N LYS A 141 -7.85 14.52 -10.90
CA LYS A 141 -8.46 14.42 -12.24
C LYS A 141 -7.86 15.42 -13.24
N ALA A 142 -7.71 16.69 -12.84
CA ALA A 142 -7.18 17.73 -13.73
C ALA A 142 -5.70 17.53 -14.11
N LEU A 143 -4.93 16.88 -13.24
CA LEU A 143 -3.51 16.58 -13.43
C LEU A 143 -3.25 15.11 -13.77
N THR A 144 -4.30 14.30 -14.00
CA THR A 144 -4.18 12.84 -14.28
C THR A 144 -3.21 12.15 -13.32
N SER A 145 -3.35 12.43 -12.02
CA SER A 145 -2.43 11.96 -10.98
C SER A 145 -3.12 10.93 -10.11
N ASP A 146 -2.73 9.67 -10.28
CA ASP A 146 -3.23 8.55 -9.48
C ASP A 146 -2.87 8.69 -7.99
N ILE A 147 -1.74 9.34 -7.69
CA ILE A 147 -1.30 9.62 -6.32
C ILE A 147 -2.32 10.53 -5.62
N LEU A 148 -2.72 11.64 -6.25
CA LEU A 148 -3.71 12.56 -5.68
C LEU A 148 -5.11 11.92 -5.56
N ILE A 149 -5.47 11.04 -6.48
CA ILE A 149 -6.74 10.30 -6.40
C ILE A 149 -6.69 9.29 -5.25
N SER A 150 -5.57 8.60 -5.07
CA SER A 150 -5.34 7.66 -3.97
C SER A 150 -5.38 8.35 -2.60
N ASP A 151 -4.67 9.48 -2.46
CA ASP A 151 -4.67 10.29 -1.22
C ASP A 151 -6.10 10.75 -0.87
N ALA A 152 -6.89 11.16 -1.88
CA ALA A 152 -8.30 11.49 -1.66
C ALA A 152 -9.16 10.33 -1.17
N MET A 153 -8.86 9.09 -1.59
CA MET A 153 -9.55 7.89 -1.08
C MET A 153 -9.16 7.59 0.36
N HIS A 154 -7.92 7.86 0.76
CA HIS A 154 -7.49 7.82 2.16
C HIS A 154 -8.21 8.87 3.00
N THR A 155 -8.18 10.14 2.58
CA THR A 155 -8.91 11.23 3.25
C THR A 155 -10.41 10.92 3.38
N ARG A 156 -11.00 10.23 2.40
CA ARG A 156 -12.40 9.77 2.47
C ARG A 156 -12.63 8.72 3.56
N ALA A 157 -11.71 7.80 3.77
CA ALA A 157 -11.80 6.82 4.87
C ALA A 157 -11.74 7.53 6.24
N ASP A 158 -10.84 8.50 6.39
CA ASP A 158 -10.71 9.34 7.59
C ASP A 158 -12.00 10.11 7.91
N ILE A 159 -12.69 10.61 6.87
CA ILE A 159 -13.99 11.26 7.02
C ILE A 159 -15.01 10.30 7.64
N PHE A 160 -15.07 9.04 7.21
CA PHE A 160 -16.00 8.07 7.78
C PHE A 160 -15.69 7.79 9.25
N ILE A 161 -14.42 7.65 9.61
CA ILE A 161 -14.00 7.44 11.00
C ILE A 161 -14.34 8.65 11.86
N THR A 162 -14.08 9.86 11.37
CA THR A 162 -14.42 11.12 12.04
C THR A 162 -15.94 11.22 12.27
N ILE A 163 -16.77 10.83 11.29
CA ILE A 163 -18.23 10.79 11.43
C ILE A 163 -18.64 9.78 12.51
N SER A 164 -18.05 8.58 12.53
CA SER A 164 -18.31 7.58 13.56
C SER A 164 -18.00 8.10 14.97
N VAL A 165 -16.90 8.84 15.14
CA VAL A 165 -16.57 9.48 16.41
C VAL A 165 -17.57 10.57 16.78
N ILE A 166 -17.95 11.45 15.83
CA ILE A 166 -18.96 12.50 16.09
C ILE A 166 -20.29 11.90 16.54
N LEU A 167 -20.78 10.86 15.86
CA LEU A 167 -21.98 10.13 16.27
C LEU A 167 -21.82 9.52 17.67
N GLY A 168 -20.65 8.98 17.97
CA GLY A 168 -20.26 8.54 19.30
C GLY A 168 -20.42 9.62 20.36
N LEU A 169 -19.87 10.81 20.10
CA LEU A 169 -19.97 11.96 21.00
C LEU A 169 -21.41 12.40 21.25
N VAL A 170 -22.28 12.35 20.23
CA VAL A 170 -23.72 12.65 20.39
C VAL A 170 -24.34 11.67 21.40
N VAL A 171 -24.08 10.37 21.24
CA VAL A 171 -24.65 9.35 22.13
C VAL A 171 -24.06 9.40 23.54
N ILE A 172 -22.76 9.73 23.67
CA ILE A 172 -22.13 10.00 24.98
C ILE A 172 -22.82 11.17 25.67
N LYS A 173 -23.14 12.25 24.93
CA LYS A 173 -23.86 13.41 25.47
C LYS A 173 -25.29 13.07 25.92
N LEU A 174 -25.94 12.09 25.27
CA LEU A 174 -27.26 11.57 25.64
C LEU A 174 -27.24 10.65 26.88
N GLY A 175 -26.07 10.40 27.48
CA GLY A 175 -25.94 9.68 28.74
C GLY A 175 -25.30 8.29 28.65
N ALA A 176 -24.68 7.93 27.53
CA ALA A 176 -24.01 6.64 27.34
C ALA A 176 -22.47 6.77 27.21
N PRO A 177 -21.74 7.08 28.30
CA PRO A 177 -20.28 7.28 28.27
C PRO A 177 -19.50 6.01 27.92
N ILE A 178 -20.08 4.82 28.11
CA ILE A 178 -19.49 3.53 27.75
C ILE A 178 -19.28 3.39 26.24
N LEU A 179 -19.91 4.23 25.41
CA LEU A 179 -19.73 4.18 23.97
C LEU A 179 -18.36 4.69 23.53
N ASP A 180 -17.72 5.59 24.28
CA ASP A 180 -16.37 6.09 23.99
C ASP A 180 -15.31 4.96 23.91
N PRO A 181 -15.18 4.09 24.93
CA PRO A 181 -14.25 2.96 24.83
C PRO A 181 -14.66 1.93 23.77
N ILE A 182 -15.95 1.71 23.53
CA ILE A 182 -16.41 0.79 22.46
C ILE A 182 -15.98 1.29 21.08
N ILE A 183 -16.19 2.57 20.78
CA ILE A 183 -15.76 3.18 19.51
C ILE A 183 -14.24 3.15 19.40
N THR A 184 -13.53 3.44 20.49
CA THR A 184 -12.06 3.36 20.53
C THR A 184 -11.57 1.95 20.14
N ILE A 185 -12.18 0.90 20.69
CA ILE A 185 -11.84 -0.49 20.36
C ILE A 185 -12.14 -0.77 18.89
N ILE A 186 -13.31 -0.37 18.38
CA ILE A 186 -13.68 -0.56 16.96
C ILE A 186 -12.64 0.09 16.03
N ILE A 187 -12.25 1.35 16.30
CA ILE A 187 -11.23 2.06 15.53
C ILE A 187 -9.90 1.33 15.62
N SER A 188 -9.47 0.89 16.81
CA SER A 188 -8.21 0.16 16.97
C SER A 188 -8.17 -1.15 16.17
N LEU A 189 -9.28 -1.89 16.11
CA LEU A 189 -9.40 -3.12 15.31
C LEU A 189 -9.35 -2.82 13.80
N PHE A 190 -9.96 -1.72 13.37
CA PHE A 190 -9.86 -1.26 11.99
C PHE A 190 -8.42 -0.91 11.60
N ILE A 191 -7.69 -0.20 12.46
CA ILE A 191 -6.27 0.13 12.26
C ILE A 191 -5.43 -1.15 12.21
N ALA A 192 -5.65 -2.10 13.13
CA ALA A 192 -4.94 -3.38 13.13
C ALA A 192 -5.20 -4.19 11.84
N TRP A 193 -6.44 -4.20 11.36
CA TRP A 193 -6.81 -4.86 10.10
C TRP A 193 -6.09 -4.24 8.90
N SER A 194 -6.01 -2.91 8.83
CA SER A 194 -5.24 -2.19 7.81
C SER A 194 -3.74 -2.56 7.86
N GLY A 195 -3.14 -2.59 9.05
CA GLY A 195 -1.76 -3.05 9.26
C GLY A 195 -1.53 -4.49 8.81
N LEU A 196 -2.47 -5.40 9.10
CA LEU A 196 -2.39 -6.80 8.69
C LEU A 196 -2.48 -6.96 7.16
N LYS A 197 -3.33 -6.17 6.51
CA LYS A 197 -3.45 -6.16 5.04
C LYS A 197 -2.13 -5.74 4.39
N ILE A 198 -1.53 -4.64 4.85
CA ILE A 198 -0.23 -4.16 4.36
C ILE A 198 0.86 -5.21 4.60
N THR A 199 0.86 -5.84 5.79
CA THR A 199 1.82 -6.89 6.14
C THR A 199 1.73 -8.08 5.19
N ARG A 200 0.52 -8.59 4.93
CA ARG A 200 0.31 -9.73 4.03
C ARG A 200 0.76 -9.42 2.60
N GLN A 201 0.42 -8.23 2.09
CA GLN A 201 0.85 -7.80 0.76
C GLN A 201 2.37 -7.67 0.67
N SER A 202 2.99 -7.10 1.71
CA SER A 202 4.44 -6.88 1.72
C SER A 202 5.23 -8.17 1.91
N GLN A 203 4.78 -9.05 2.81
CA GLN A 203 5.37 -10.37 3.01
C GLN A 203 5.32 -11.18 1.71
N ALA A 204 4.19 -11.18 0.99
CA ALA A 204 4.04 -11.92 -0.25
C ALA A 204 5.13 -11.55 -1.28
N VAL A 205 5.46 -10.26 -1.38
CA VAL A 205 6.54 -9.76 -2.25
C VAL A 205 7.92 -10.14 -1.73
N LEU A 206 8.18 -10.07 -0.42
CA LEU A 206 9.50 -10.39 0.14
C LEU A 206 9.85 -11.88 0.06
N VAL A 207 8.86 -12.75 0.25
CA VAL A 207 9.03 -14.21 0.17
C VAL A 207 8.84 -14.77 -1.25
N ASP A 208 8.75 -13.89 -2.25
CA ASP A 208 8.62 -14.24 -3.67
C ASP A 208 7.43 -15.20 -3.93
N THR A 209 6.25 -14.86 -3.39
CA THR A 209 5.02 -15.68 -3.53
C THR A 209 4.54 -15.70 -4.98
N ALA A 210 4.38 -16.91 -5.56
CA ALA A 210 3.90 -17.11 -6.93
C ALA A 210 2.36 -17.31 -7.00
N PRO A 211 1.70 -17.05 -8.16
CA PRO A 211 2.14 -16.29 -9.32
C PRO A 211 1.51 -14.88 -9.39
N ILE A 212 2.32 -13.89 -9.79
CA ILE A 212 1.91 -12.48 -9.95
C ILE A 212 1.09 -12.27 -11.24
N VAL A 213 1.33 -13.14 -12.23
CA VAL A 213 0.73 -13.10 -13.57
C VAL A 213 0.01 -14.40 -13.85
N ASP A 214 -1.04 -14.35 -14.66
CA ASP A 214 -1.68 -15.57 -15.17
C ASP A 214 -0.67 -16.42 -15.95
N MET A 215 -0.40 -17.61 -15.42
CA MET A 215 0.53 -18.58 -15.97
C MET A 215 0.12 -19.03 -17.37
N LYS A 216 -1.18 -19.10 -17.66
CA LYS A 216 -1.67 -19.47 -19.00
C LYS A 216 -1.23 -18.45 -20.03
N LYS A 217 -1.36 -17.15 -19.71
CA LYS A 217 -0.93 -16.06 -20.59
C LYS A 217 0.57 -16.15 -20.91
N ILE A 218 1.40 -16.49 -19.92
CA ILE A 218 2.85 -16.70 -20.15
C ILE A 218 3.07 -17.87 -21.11
N VAL A 219 2.42 -19.01 -20.84
CA VAL A 219 2.54 -20.21 -21.68
C VAL A 219 2.11 -19.94 -23.12
N ASP A 220 0.98 -19.27 -23.32
CA ASP A 220 0.45 -18.96 -24.65
C ASP A 220 1.41 -18.06 -25.46
N VAL A 221 1.99 -17.05 -24.81
CA VAL A 221 2.99 -16.17 -25.44
C VAL A 221 4.25 -16.97 -25.81
N VAL A 222 4.75 -17.82 -24.92
CA VAL A 222 5.97 -18.60 -25.14
C VAL A 222 5.78 -19.64 -26.26
N ILE A 223 4.65 -20.35 -26.28
CA ILE A 223 4.33 -21.36 -27.31
C ILE A 223 4.13 -20.72 -28.69
N SER A 224 3.73 -19.45 -28.76
CA SER A 224 3.59 -18.73 -30.03
C SER A 224 4.93 -18.51 -30.77
N VAL A 225 6.07 -18.62 -30.06
CA VAL A 225 7.40 -18.44 -30.64
C VAL A 225 7.82 -19.70 -31.40
N LYS A 226 8.16 -19.55 -32.68
CA LYS A 226 8.58 -20.67 -33.54
C LYS A 226 9.83 -21.36 -32.97
N GLY A 227 9.81 -22.69 -32.95
CA GLY A 227 10.91 -23.51 -32.44
C GLY A 227 10.75 -23.96 -30.99
N VAL A 228 9.84 -23.34 -30.24
CA VAL A 228 9.43 -23.81 -28.90
C VAL A 228 8.56 -25.06 -29.02
N LYS A 229 8.82 -26.07 -28.18
CA LYS A 229 8.05 -27.31 -28.11
C LYS A 229 7.19 -27.39 -26.86
N ALA A 230 7.71 -26.93 -25.73
CA ALA A 230 6.98 -26.87 -24.46
C ALA A 230 7.59 -25.81 -23.54
N CYS A 231 6.82 -25.38 -22.54
CA CYS A 231 7.25 -24.46 -21.50
C CYS A 231 6.76 -24.99 -20.14
N HIS A 232 7.63 -25.04 -19.14
CA HIS A 232 7.30 -25.53 -17.80
C HIS A 232 8.19 -24.87 -16.72
N LYS A 233 7.97 -25.21 -15.45
CA LYS A 233 8.69 -24.66 -14.29
C LYS A 233 8.75 -23.11 -14.30
N ILE A 234 7.65 -22.49 -14.68
CA ILE A 234 7.54 -21.03 -14.68
C ILE A 234 7.49 -20.52 -13.24
N ARG A 235 8.33 -19.55 -12.91
CA ARG A 235 8.40 -18.89 -11.60
C ARG A 235 8.36 -17.39 -11.82
N THR A 236 7.51 -16.70 -11.07
CA THR A 236 7.46 -15.24 -11.03
C THR A 236 7.73 -14.74 -9.63
N ARG A 237 8.41 -13.61 -9.52
CA ARG A 237 8.69 -12.94 -8.25
C ARG A 237 8.76 -11.43 -8.41
N GLY A 238 8.74 -10.71 -7.30
CA GLY A 238 8.80 -9.26 -7.26
C GLY A 238 7.45 -8.59 -7.10
N ARG A 239 7.31 -7.39 -7.66
CA ARG A 239 6.09 -6.55 -7.56
C ARG A 239 5.38 -6.49 -8.91
N PRO A 240 4.09 -6.13 -8.98
CA PRO A 240 3.37 -6.01 -10.25
C PRO A 240 4.02 -5.07 -11.27
N ASP A 241 4.79 -4.08 -10.83
CA ASP A 241 5.52 -3.10 -11.63
C ASP A 241 7.02 -3.41 -11.78
N ASP A 242 7.51 -4.50 -11.18
CA ASP A 242 8.91 -4.97 -11.20
C ASP A 242 8.96 -6.50 -11.05
N ILE A 243 8.51 -7.20 -12.10
CA ILE A 243 8.37 -8.66 -12.14
C ILE A 243 9.62 -9.29 -12.75
N TYR A 244 10.16 -10.28 -12.06
CA TYR A 244 11.19 -11.19 -12.56
C TYR A 244 10.56 -12.53 -12.88
N LEU A 245 10.89 -13.08 -14.05
CA LEU A 245 10.34 -14.31 -14.57
C LEU A 245 11.45 -15.31 -14.91
N ASP A 246 11.37 -16.51 -14.36
CA ASP A 246 12.23 -17.63 -14.74
C ASP A 246 11.37 -18.72 -15.36
N LEU A 247 11.81 -19.33 -16.46
CA LEU A 247 11.06 -20.41 -17.12
C LEU A 247 11.98 -21.41 -17.81
N HIS A 248 11.50 -22.65 -17.93
CA HIS A 248 12.16 -23.69 -18.71
C HIS A 248 11.45 -23.86 -20.04
N VAL A 249 12.21 -23.88 -21.13
CA VAL A 249 11.70 -23.96 -22.51
C VAL A 249 12.35 -25.13 -23.22
N GLN A 250 11.51 -26.02 -23.75
CA GLN A 250 11.98 -27.19 -24.48
C GLN A 250 12.10 -26.90 -25.98
N VAL A 251 13.24 -27.25 -26.55
CA VAL A 251 13.56 -27.14 -27.98
C VAL A 251 14.08 -28.46 -28.57
N ASN A 252 14.36 -28.48 -29.87
CA ASN A 252 14.93 -29.64 -30.55
C ASN A 252 16.34 -29.93 -29.99
N PRO A 253 16.67 -31.17 -29.57
CA PRO A 253 18.01 -31.55 -29.10
C PRO A 253 19.14 -31.24 -30.08
N ASP A 254 18.88 -31.34 -31.39
CA ASP A 254 19.90 -31.13 -32.43
C ASP A 254 20.04 -29.65 -32.84
N MET A 255 19.38 -28.74 -32.11
CA MET A 255 19.41 -27.31 -32.40
C MET A 255 20.78 -26.72 -32.07
N HIS A 256 21.34 -25.96 -33.01
CA HIS A 256 22.56 -25.20 -32.77
C HIS A 256 22.37 -24.19 -31.63
N MET A 257 23.37 -24.05 -30.76
CA MET A 257 23.31 -23.19 -29.57
C MET A 257 22.94 -21.74 -29.92
N GLU A 258 23.48 -21.20 -31.01
CA GLU A 258 23.18 -19.84 -31.47
C GLU A 258 21.69 -19.67 -31.83
N THR A 259 21.08 -20.69 -32.47
CA THR A 259 19.65 -20.68 -32.78
C THR A 259 18.81 -20.76 -31.51
N ALA A 260 19.22 -21.58 -30.54
CA ALA A 260 18.56 -21.67 -29.24
C ALA A 260 18.64 -20.33 -28.47
N HIS A 261 19.81 -19.67 -28.48
CA HIS A 261 19.99 -18.34 -27.89
C HIS A 261 19.08 -17.30 -28.54
N ASN A 262 18.98 -17.30 -29.87
CA ASN A 262 18.09 -16.41 -30.61
C ASN A 262 16.61 -16.64 -30.26
N ILE A 263 16.19 -17.90 -30.07
CA ILE A 263 14.84 -18.23 -29.61
C ILE A 263 14.61 -17.70 -28.19
N SER A 264 15.56 -17.89 -27.28
CA SER A 264 15.50 -17.34 -25.91
C SER A 264 15.28 -15.82 -25.93
N TYR A 265 16.03 -15.09 -26.76
CA TYR A 265 15.88 -13.64 -26.91
C TYR A 265 14.52 -13.24 -27.49
N GLN A 266 13.97 -14.02 -28.44
CA GLN A 266 12.62 -13.79 -28.96
C GLN A 266 11.54 -14.00 -27.90
N ILE A 267 11.69 -15.04 -27.07
CA ILE A 267 10.79 -15.36 -25.95
C ILE A 267 10.79 -14.22 -24.93
N GLU A 268 11.98 -13.78 -24.50
CA GLU A 268 12.13 -12.65 -23.56
C GLU A 268 11.40 -11.41 -24.08
N ASN A 269 11.64 -11.03 -25.34
CA ASN A 269 11.01 -9.85 -25.94
C ASN A 269 9.50 -9.99 -26.12
N ALA A 270 9.02 -11.18 -26.49
CA ALA A 270 7.59 -11.46 -26.64
C ALA A 270 6.87 -11.32 -25.29
N ILE A 271 7.45 -11.88 -24.22
CA ILE A 271 6.93 -11.78 -22.86
C ILE A 271 6.90 -10.32 -22.38
N LYS A 272 8.02 -9.60 -22.50
CA LYS A 272 8.13 -8.19 -22.07
C LYS A 272 7.14 -7.28 -22.81
N LYS A 273 6.81 -7.57 -24.06
CA LYS A 273 5.80 -6.83 -24.84
C LYS A 273 4.36 -7.19 -24.45
N ALA A 274 4.08 -8.46 -24.18
CA ALA A 274 2.71 -8.95 -23.93
C ALA A 274 2.23 -8.72 -22.48
N ILE A 275 3.18 -8.64 -21.53
CA ILE A 275 2.89 -8.54 -20.11
C ILE A 275 3.63 -7.31 -19.54
N PRO A 276 2.92 -6.19 -19.34
CA PRO A 276 3.52 -5.01 -18.73
C PRO A 276 3.95 -5.32 -17.29
N GLY A 277 5.08 -4.75 -16.87
CA GLY A 277 5.67 -4.95 -15.53
C GLY A 277 6.75 -6.02 -15.47
N ILE A 278 6.94 -6.85 -16.50
CA ILE A 278 8.08 -7.78 -16.57
C ILE A 278 9.36 -7.01 -16.92
N CYS A 279 10.29 -6.98 -15.98
CA CYS A 279 11.56 -6.27 -16.11
C CYS A 279 12.68 -7.18 -16.61
N ASP A 280 12.65 -8.45 -16.20
CA ASP A 280 13.70 -9.42 -16.51
C ASP A 280 13.14 -10.82 -16.72
N VAL A 281 13.71 -11.55 -17.67
CA VAL A 281 13.29 -12.90 -18.03
C VAL A 281 14.51 -13.79 -18.19
N VAL A 282 14.61 -14.84 -17.39
CA VAL A 282 15.64 -15.86 -17.53
C VAL A 282 15.01 -17.12 -18.14
N VAL A 283 15.46 -17.46 -19.34
CA VAL A 283 15.01 -18.65 -20.06
C VAL A 283 16.05 -19.75 -19.95
N HIS A 284 15.70 -20.85 -19.29
CA HIS A 284 16.51 -22.07 -19.28
C HIS A 284 16.09 -22.97 -20.45
N MET A 285 16.99 -23.14 -21.42
CA MET A 285 16.73 -23.96 -22.61
C MET A 285 17.03 -25.43 -22.33
N GLU A 286 16.08 -26.30 -22.61
CA GLU A 286 16.18 -27.75 -22.41
C GLU A 286 15.89 -28.52 -23.72
N PRO A 287 16.54 -29.68 -23.95
CA PRO A 287 16.15 -30.57 -25.04
C PRO A 287 14.85 -31.32 -24.70
N LYS A 288 13.96 -31.50 -25.69
CA LYS A 288 12.64 -32.13 -25.54
C LYS A 288 12.65 -33.53 -24.90
N ASP A 289 13.77 -34.27 -24.96
CA ASP A 289 13.84 -35.67 -24.53
C ASP A 289 14.37 -35.87 -23.10
N ARG A 290 14.66 -34.81 -22.33
CA ARG A 290 15.14 -34.90 -20.95
C ARG A 290 14.12 -34.44 -19.90
N CYS A 291 12.90 -34.97 -19.94
CA CYS A 291 12.05 -34.96 -18.74
C CYS A 291 12.43 -36.14 -17.82
N ILE A 292 13.63 -36.09 -17.23
CA ILE A 292 13.97 -36.87 -16.05
C ILE A 292 14.20 -35.87 -14.92
N HIS A 293 13.12 -35.33 -14.35
CA HIS A 293 13.05 -34.99 -12.93
C HIS A 293 11.63 -34.54 -12.54
N SER A 294 10.88 -35.53 -12.07
CA SER A 294 10.01 -35.52 -10.90
C SER A 294 9.10 -34.31 -10.69
N ASN A 295 7.82 -34.51 -10.99
CA ASN A 295 6.73 -33.91 -10.23
C ASN A 295 6.92 -34.22 -8.73
N LYS A 296 7.39 -33.24 -7.96
CA LYS A 296 7.05 -33.06 -6.54
C LYS A 296 6.92 -31.57 -6.28
#